data_AF-A0A7K4SGE5-F1
#
_entry.id   AF-A0A7K4SGE5-F1
#
_cell.length_a   1.000
_cell.length_b   1.000
_cell.length_c   1.000
_cell.angle_alpha   90.00
_cell.angle_beta   90.00
_cell.angle_gamma   90.00
#
_symmetry.space_group_name_H-M   'P 1'
#
loop_
_entity.id
_entity.type
_entity.pdbx_description
1 polymer ?
#
loop_
_entity_poly.entity_id
_entity_poly.type
_entity_poly.pdbx_seq_one_letter_code
_entity_poly.pdbx_strand_id
1 'polypeptide(L)' 'NTESPSLQCELTGEWLNDLGFNMTIGPVDKEGKFNGSYLTAVKDTSGNIRRSPLVGFQ' A
#
# COMPACT_ATOMS: atom_id res chain seq x y z
N ASN A 1 -19.98 3.34 -26.12
CA ASN A 1 -19.49 2.41 -25.07
C ASN A 1 -18.15 2.93 -24.59
N THR A 2 -18.18 3.67 -23.49
CA THR A 2 -17.00 4.35 -22.94
C THR A 2 -16.20 3.32 -22.16
N GLU A 3 -15.11 2.84 -22.75
CA GLU A 3 -14.14 1.97 -22.07
C GLU A 3 -13.50 2.77 -20.92
N SER A 4 -13.64 2.27 -19.70
CA SER A 4 -12.91 2.83 -18.55
C SER A 4 -11.42 2.68 -18.83
N PRO A 5 -10.58 3.70 -18.58
CA PRO A 5 -9.14 3.55 -18.76
C PRO A 5 -8.65 2.39 -17.90
N SER A 6 -7.78 1.54 -18.46
CA SER A 6 -7.18 0.44 -17.72
C SER A 6 -6.30 1.01 -16.60
N LEU A 7 -6.69 0.83 -15.34
CA LEU A 7 -5.87 1.07 -14.14
C LEU A 7 -4.78 0.00 -14.04
N GLN A 8 -4.03 -0.20 -15.12
CA GLN A 8 -3.06 -1.28 -15.19
C GLN A 8 -1.87 -0.91 -14.32
N CYS A 9 -1.73 -1.62 -13.21
CA CYS A 9 -0.65 -1.49 -12.24
C CYS A 9 -0.62 -0.17 -11.45
N GLU A 10 -1.71 0.59 -11.28
CA GLU A 10 -1.70 1.72 -10.34
C GLU A 10 -1.61 1.23 -8.89
N LEU A 11 -0.63 1.72 -8.13
CA LEU A 11 -0.45 1.29 -6.73
C LEU A 11 -1.46 1.92 -5.77
N THR A 12 -2.12 3.02 -6.12
CA THR A 12 -3.10 3.65 -5.23
C THR A 12 -4.24 2.70 -4.89
N GLY A 13 -4.43 2.41 -3.60
CA GLY A 13 -5.45 1.47 -3.14
C GLY A 13 -5.05 0.66 -1.91
N GLU A 14 -5.83 -0.39 -1.66
CA GLU A 14 -5.61 -1.36 -0.58
C GLU A 14 -5.05 -2.66 -1.15
N TRP A 15 -4.02 -3.18 -0.50
CA TRP A 15 -3.31 -4.38 -0.90
C TRP A 15 -3.26 -5.35 0.27
N LEU A 16 -3.63 -6.59 0.00
CA LEU A 16 -3.49 -7.73 0.89
C LEU A 16 -2.49 -8.70 0.26
N ASN A 17 -1.59 -9.24 1.05
CA ASN A 17 -0.75 -10.35 0.60
C ASN A 17 -1.20 -11.68 1.21
N ASP A 18 -0.58 -12.77 0.76
CA ASP A 18 -0.90 -14.13 1.20
C ASP A 18 -0.60 -14.40 2.69
N LEU A 19 0.24 -13.56 3.33
CA LEU A 19 0.52 -13.63 4.77
C LEU A 19 -0.50 -12.84 5.61
N GLY A 20 -1.45 -12.15 4.97
CA GLY A 20 -2.50 -11.38 5.62
C GLY A 20 -2.08 -9.98 6.09
N PHE A 21 -0.94 -9.44 5.64
CA PHE A 21 -0.62 -8.03 5.91
C PHE A 21 -1.46 -7.10 5.03
N ASN A 22 -1.83 -5.94 5.57
CA ASN A 22 -2.60 -4.92 4.87
C ASN A 22 -1.74 -3.67 4.61
N MET A 23 -1.69 -3.25 3.35
CA MET A 23 -0.99 -2.05 2.90
C MET A 23 -1.97 -1.10 2.21
N THR A 24 -1.99 0.15 2.62
CA THR A 24 -2.78 1.20 1.97
C THR A 24 -1.82 2.21 1.35
N ILE A 25 -1.90 2.40 0.04
CA ILE A 25 -1.08 3.34 -0.72
C ILE A 25 -1.97 4.50 -1.17
N GLY A 26 -1.55 5.72 -0.83
CA GLY A 26 -2.24 6.94 -1.25
C GLY A 26 -2.02 7.26 -2.73
N PRO A 27 -2.53 8.41 -3.19
CA PRO A 27 -2.26 8.91 -4.54
C PRO A 27 -0.77 9.01 -4.82
N VAL A 28 -0.36 8.54 -5.99
CA VAL A 28 0.99 8.74 -6.54
C VAL A 28 1.06 10.12 -7.16
N ASP A 29 2.06 10.93 -6.79
CA ASP A 29 2.24 12.26 -7.38
C ASP A 29 2.98 12.20 -8.73
N LYS A 30 3.11 13.37 -9.36
CA LYS A 30 3.75 13.52 -10.68
C LYS A 30 5.24 13.12 -10.70
N GLU A 31 5.88 13.00 -9.55
CA GLU A 31 7.28 12.57 -9.39
C GLU A 31 7.36 11.07 -9.05
N GLY A 32 6.23 10.38 -9.06
CA GLY A 32 6.10 8.97 -8.67
C GLY A 32 6.01 8.77 -7.16
N LYS A 33 6.09 9.81 -6.33
CA LYS A 33 6.14 9.66 -4.88
C LYS A 33 4.76 9.31 -4.33
N PHE A 34 4.72 8.42 -3.35
CA PHE A 34 3.53 8.15 -2.55
C PHE A 34 3.83 8.08 -1.06
N ASN A 35 2.78 8.33 -0.27
CA ASN A 35 2.73 8.00 1.15
C ASN A 35 1.67 6.91 1.36
N GLY A 36 1.84 6.11 2.40
CA GLY A 36 0.93 5.04 2.72
C GLY A 36 1.07 4.57 4.16
N SER A 37 0.43 3.44 4.45
CA SER A 37 0.56 2.76 5.72
C SER A 37 0.61 1.26 5.53
N TYR A 38 1.26 0.60 6.49
CA TYR A 38 1.46 -0.84 6.49
C TYR A 38 1.10 -1.41 7.85
N LEU A 39 0.34 -2.50 7.87
CA LEU A 39 0.01 -3.28 9.06
C LEU A 39 0.48 -4.71 8.84
N THR A 40 1.60 -5.07 9.47
CA THR A 40 2.14 -6.43 9.42
C THR A 40 1.23 -7.42 10.15
N ALA A 41 1.16 -8.66 9.67
CA ALA A 41 0.55 -9.77 10.39
C ALA A 41 1.55 -10.50 11.33
N VAL A 42 2.85 -10.32 11.10
CA VAL A 42 3.93 -11.06 11.79
C VAL A 42 5.02 -10.13 12.29
N LYS A 43 5.69 -10.51 13.39
CA LYS A 43 6.87 -9.81 13.90
C LYS A 43 7.75 -10.73 14.75
N ASP A 44 9.03 -10.38 14.82
CA ASP A 44 10.07 -11.13 15.55
C ASP A 44 10.40 -10.53 16.94
N THR A 45 9.68 -9.49 17.36
CA THR A 45 9.93 -8.78 18.63
C THR A 45 8.74 -8.87 19.57
N SER A 46 8.96 -8.76 20.87
CA SER A 46 7.87 -8.64 21.87
C SER A 46 7.15 -7.28 21.77
N GLY A 47 5.88 -7.21 22.20
CA GLY A 47 5.03 -6.00 22.17
C GLY A 47 3.85 -6.08 21.19
N ASN A 48 3.14 -4.97 20.96
CA ASN A 48 1.97 -4.95 20.08
C ASN A 48 2.34 -4.57 18.64
N ILE A 49 1.72 -5.24 17.67
CA ILE A 49 1.72 -4.79 16.27
C ILE A 49 0.96 -3.47 16.19
N ARG A 50 1.50 -2.52 15.43
CA ARG A 50 0.88 -1.22 15.14
C ARG A 50 1.04 -0.90 13.67
N ARG A 51 0.13 -0.07 13.16
CA ARG A 51 0.25 0.49 11.81
C ARG A 51 1.48 1.39 11.74
N SER A 52 2.28 1.19 10.71
CA SER A 52 3.50 1.96 10.45
C SER A 52 3.33 2.83 9.19
N PRO A 53 3.92 4.03 9.16
CA PRO A 53 3.96 4.84 7.94
C PRO A 53 4.84 4.17 6.88
N LEU A 54 4.48 4.39 5.62
CA LEU A 54 5.23 3.96 4.44
C LEU A 54 5.41 5.16 3.50
N VAL A 55 6.60 5.28 2.93
CA VAL A 55 6.92 6.24 1.86
C VAL A 55 7.66 5.52 0.74
N GLY A 56 7.41 5.88 -0.50
CA GLY A 56 8.03 5.22 -1.65
C GLY A 56 7.80 5.96 -2.96
N PHE A 57 8.22 5.33 -4.06
CA PHE A 57 8.01 5.80 -5.41
C PHE A 57 7.47 4.66 -6.29
N GLN A 58 6.65 5.00 -7.28
CA GLN A 58 6.18 4.12 -8.35
C GLN A 58 6.73 4.58 -9.70
#